data_AF-A0A7W0PBU2-F1
#
_entry.id   AF-A0A7W0PBU2-F1
#
_cell.length_a   1.000
_cell.length_b   1.000
_cell.length_c   1.000
_cell.angle_alpha   90.00
_cell.angle_beta   90.00
_cell.angle_gamma   90.00
#
_symmetry.space_group_name_H-M   'P 1'
#
loop_
_entity.id
_entity.type
_entity.pdbx_description
1 polymer ?
#
loop_
_entity_poly.entity_id
_entity_poly.type
_entity_poly.pdbx_seq_one_letter_code
_entity_poly.pdbx_strand_id
1 'polypeptide(L)'
;MRVQRVLMPGARVASWTVLGDDHVPVEPVERFLAYLASIERSPNTVRAYAHDLKDWFTFLEVRGLDWRSVTLEDVAGYVAWLRLPPAARDGRVQVLPTLAHHCAESSVNRKLAALTSFCEFHALSTASSWSPFLAI
;
A
#
# COMPACT_ATOMS: atom_id res chain seq x y z
N MET A 1 -8.65 5.75 -3.70
CA MET A 1 -8.33 5.23 -2.34
C MET A 1 -7.78 6.30 -1.39
N ARG A 2 -8.00 6.17 -0.07
CA ARG A 2 -7.50 7.09 0.98
C ARG A 2 -6.94 6.37 2.21
N VAL A 3 -5.93 6.95 2.86
CA VAL A 3 -5.42 6.49 4.16
C VAL A 3 -6.22 7.17 5.27
N GLN A 4 -6.74 6.39 6.21
CA GLN A 4 -7.57 6.87 7.31
C GLN A 4 -6.96 6.49 8.65
N ARG A 5 -6.92 7.45 9.59
CA ARG A 5 -6.56 7.18 10.98
C ARG A 5 -7.75 6.51 11.69
N VAL A 6 -7.47 5.46 12.44
CA VAL A 6 -8.46 4.67 13.17
C VAL A 6 -8.09 4.61 14.64
N LEU A 7 -9.10 4.66 15.51
CA LEU A 7 -8.94 4.50 16.96
C LEU A 7 -9.67 3.21 17.34
N MET A 8 -8.91 2.22 17.81
CA MET A 8 -9.53 1.02 18.38
C MET A 8 -10.07 1.35 19.77
N PRO A 9 -11.28 0.91 20.13
CA PRO A 9 -11.79 1.06 21.49
C PRO A 9 -10.79 0.51 22.51
N GLY A 10 -10.40 1.32 23.49
CA GLY A 10 -9.42 0.94 24.52
C GLY A 10 -7.94 1.06 24.12
N ALA A 11 -7.63 1.30 22.85
CA ALA A 11 -6.24 1.53 22.43
C ALA A 11 -5.79 2.96 22.76
N ARG A 12 -4.59 3.08 23.34
CA ARG A 12 -3.94 4.38 23.62
C ARG A 12 -3.29 5.00 22.37
N VAL A 13 -3.11 4.20 21.31
CA VAL A 13 -2.40 4.60 20.10
C VAL A 13 -3.32 4.39 18.89
N ALA A 14 -3.35 5.40 18.02
CA ALA A 14 -4.09 5.32 16.77
C ALA A 14 -3.41 4.37 15.77
N SER A 15 -4.22 3.61 15.04
CA SER A 15 -3.79 2.80 13.89
C SER A 15 -4.15 3.51 12.57
N TRP A 16 -3.81 2.87 11.45
CA TRP A 16 -4.05 3.37 10.10
C TRP A 16 -4.63 2.26 9.22
N THR A 17 -5.57 2.63 8.37
CA THR A 17 -6.18 1.75 7.36
C THR A 17 -6.15 2.41 5.98
N VAL A 18 -6.32 1.62 4.92
CA VAL A 18 -6.52 2.10 3.55
C VAL A 18 -7.95 1.78 3.14
N LEU A 19 -8.71 2.82 2.79
CA LEU A 19 -10.08 2.71 2.31
C LEU A 19 -10.11 2.82 0.78
N GLY A 20 -10.88 1.93 0.15
CA GLY A 20 -11.28 2.03 -1.24
C GLY A 20 -12.16 3.25 -1.51
N ASP A 21 -12.50 3.47 -2.79
CA ASP A 21 -13.38 4.57 -3.19
C ASP A 21 -14.84 4.36 -2.71
N ASP A 22 -15.20 3.10 -2.47
CA ASP A 22 -16.44 2.67 -1.79
C ASP A 22 -16.42 2.90 -0.27
N HIS A 23 -15.34 3.46 0.28
CA HIS A 23 -15.12 3.69 1.70
C HIS A 23 -14.99 2.42 2.55
N VAL A 24 -14.78 1.26 1.91
CA VAL A 24 -14.55 -0.02 2.58
C VAL A 24 -13.03 -0.25 2.74
N PRO A 25 -12.54 -0.83 3.85
CA PRO A 25 -11.14 -1.20 3.98
C PRO A 25 -10.68 -2.15 2.88
N VAL A 26 -9.49 -1.87 2.32
CA VAL A 26 -8.82 -2.77 1.40
C VAL A 26 -8.29 -3.96 2.21
N GLU A 27 -9.07 -5.03 2.28
CA GLU A 27 -8.85 -6.21 3.14
C GLU A 27 -7.41 -6.74 3.18
N PRO A 28 -6.71 -6.94 2.05
CA PRO A 28 -5.35 -7.48 2.11
C PRO A 28 -4.36 -6.49 2.74
N VAL A 29 -4.59 -5.19 2.55
CA VAL A 29 -3.79 -4.14 3.20
C VAL A 29 -4.09 -4.08 4.69
N GLU A 30 -5.37 -4.13 5.07
CA GLU A 30 -5.79 -4.10 6.47
C GLU A 30 -5.15 -5.24 7.28
N ARG A 31 -5.21 -6.47 6.76
CA ARG A 31 -4.57 -7.63 7.39
C ARG A 31 -3.07 -7.45 7.61
N PHE A 32 -2.39 -6.91 6.61
CA PHE A 32 -0.96 -6.68 6.70
C PHE A 32 -0.62 -5.56 7.71
N LEU A 33 -1.36 -4.46 7.71
CA LEU A 33 -1.16 -3.37 8.68
C LEU A 33 -1.44 -3.84 10.12
N ALA A 34 -2.47 -4.67 10.32
CA ALA A 34 -2.75 -5.30 11.61
C ALA A 34 -1.61 -6.22 12.05
N TYR A 35 -1.04 -7.01 11.13
CA TYR A 35 0.15 -7.82 11.40
C TYR A 35 1.34 -6.96 11.85
N LEU A 36 1.67 -5.89 11.11
CA LEU A 36 2.76 -4.99 11.50
C LEU A 36 2.56 -4.41 12.90
N ALA A 37 1.33 -4.04 13.25
CA ALA A 37 0.99 -3.58 14.59
C ALA A 37 1.18 -4.67 15.66
N SER A 38 0.81 -5.92 15.36
CA SER A 38 0.98 -7.06 16.28
C SER A 38 2.43 -7.44 16.56
N ILE A 39 3.34 -7.20 15.62
CA ILE A 39 4.79 -7.38 15.80
C ILE A 39 5.48 -6.09 16.27
N GLU A 40 4.71 -5.19 16.88
CA GLU A 40 5.16 -3.96 17.53
C GLU A 40 5.95 -3.00 16.61
N ARG A 41 5.66 -2.98 15.30
CA ARG A 41 6.20 -1.94 14.42
C ARG A 41 5.67 -0.59 14.84
N SER A 42 6.54 0.42 14.77
CA SER A 42 6.19 1.77 15.22
C SER A 42 4.94 2.29 14.47
N PRO A 43 4.08 3.10 15.13
CA PRO A 43 2.91 3.68 14.48
C PRO A 43 3.27 4.52 13.24
N ASN A 44 4.46 5.12 13.22
CA ASN A 44 4.98 5.84 12.06
C ASN A 44 5.30 4.91 10.89
N THR A 45 5.83 3.71 11.18
CA THR A 45 6.08 2.68 10.17
C THR A 45 4.77 2.17 9.59
N VAL A 46 3.78 1.85 10.44
CA VAL A 46 2.45 1.41 10.00
C VAL A 46 1.80 2.47 9.11
N ARG A 47 1.87 3.74 9.52
CA ARG A 47 1.39 4.88 8.72
C ARG A 47 2.09 4.98 7.37
N ALA A 48 3.42 4.90 7.36
CA ALA A 48 4.20 4.99 6.13
C ALA A 48 3.82 3.86 5.17
N TYR A 49 3.70 2.62 5.67
CA TYR A 49 3.31 1.46 4.88
C TYR A 49 1.87 1.57 4.36
N ALA A 50 0.94 2.13 5.14
CA ALA A 50 -0.41 2.41 4.66
C ALA A 50 -0.40 3.38 3.47
N HIS A 51 0.40 4.45 3.52
CA HIS A 51 0.53 5.37 2.38
C HIS A 51 1.23 4.74 1.18
N ASP A 52 2.25 3.92 1.42
CA ASP A 52 3.00 3.25 0.36
C ASP A 52 2.14 2.19 -0.35
N LEU A 53 1.34 1.43 0.38
CA LEU A 53 0.39 0.47 -0.18
C LEU A 53 -0.82 1.14 -0.81
N LYS A 54 -1.28 2.28 -0.29
CA LYS A 54 -2.34 3.06 -0.95
C LYS A 54 -1.92 3.46 -2.37
N ASP A 55 -0.66 3.88 -2.57
CA ASP A 55 -0.16 4.20 -3.91
C ASP A 55 -0.09 2.96 -4.81
N TRP A 56 0.36 1.81 -4.29
CA TRP A 56 0.38 0.55 -5.04
C TRP A 56 -1.02 0.09 -5.46
N PHE A 57 -1.98 0.03 -4.53
CA PHE A 57 -3.34 -0.40 -4.84
C PHE A 57 -4.08 0.59 -5.75
N THR A 58 -3.79 1.89 -5.66
CA THR A 58 -4.31 2.87 -6.62
C THR A 58 -3.76 2.59 -8.02
N PHE A 59 -2.47 2.26 -8.16
CA PHE A 59 -1.89 1.88 -9.45
C PHE A 59 -2.56 0.64 -10.04
N LEU A 60 -2.75 -0.40 -9.23
CA LEU A 60 -3.43 -1.63 -9.66
C LEU A 60 -4.86 -1.37 -10.12
N GLU A 61 -5.61 -0.56 -9.38
CA GLU A 61 -6.98 -0.16 -9.72
C GLU A 61 -7.04 0.57 -11.07
N VAL A 62 -6.15 1.54 -11.30
CA VAL A 62 -6.06 2.26 -12.59
C VAL A 62 -5.71 1.33 -13.75
N ARG A 63 -4.96 0.25 -13.49
CA ARG A 63 -4.54 -0.73 -14.51
C ARG A 63 -5.46 -1.94 -14.62
N GLY A 64 -6.46 -2.08 -13.76
CA GLY A 64 -7.33 -3.25 -13.71
C GLY A 64 -6.59 -4.55 -13.36
N LEU A 65 -5.56 -4.46 -12.50
CA LEU A 65 -4.72 -5.59 -12.12
C LEU A 65 -5.11 -6.15 -10.73
N ASP A 66 -5.04 -7.47 -10.56
CA ASP A 66 -5.10 -8.11 -9.25
C ASP A 66 -3.69 -8.18 -8.66
N TRP A 67 -3.53 -7.75 -7.40
CA TRP A 67 -2.26 -7.76 -6.68
C TRP A 67 -1.66 -9.17 -6.56
N ARG A 68 -2.48 -10.23 -6.65
CA ARG A 68 -2.03 -11.63 -6.57
C ARG A 68 -1.39 -12.14 -7.85
N SER A 69 -1.66 -11.50 -9.00
CA SER A 69 -1.22 -11.95 -10.32
C SER A 69 -0.25 -11.00 -11.01
N VAL A 70 0.30 -10.03 -10.27
CA VAL A 70 1.24 -9.05 -10.81
C VAL A 70 2.55 -9.70 -11.23
N THR A 71 3.13 -9.19 -12.33
CA THR A 71 4.45 -9.62 -12.81
C THR A 71 5.54 -8.60 -12.46
N LEU A 72 6.79 -8.91 -12.79
CA LEU A 72 7.89 -7.96 -12.61
C LEU A 72 7.74 -6.73 -13.51
N GLU A 73 7.16 -6.91 -14.70
CA GLU A 73 6.83 -5.83 -15.64
C GLU A 73 5.82 -4.85 -15.02
N ASP A 74 4.83 -5.34 -14.27
CA ASP A 74 3.87 -4.48 -13.56
C ASP A 74 4.57 -3.66 -12.48
N VAL A 75 5.52 -4.25 -11.75
CA VAL A 75 6.32 -3.54 -10.74
C VAL A 75 7.19 -2.47 -11.39
N ALA A 76 7.82 -2.76 -12.53
CA ALA A 76 8.55 -1.76 -13.31
C ALA A 76 7.61 -0.62 -13.79
N GLY A 77 6.40 -0.97 -14.23
CA GLY A 77 5.33 -0.04 -14.58
C GLY A 77 4.92 0.86 -13.41
N TYR A 78 4.85 0.31 -12.20
CA TYR A 78 4.58 1.06 -10.99
C TYR A 78 5.69 2.05 -10.64
N VAL A 79 6.96 1.65 -10.77
CA VAL A 79 8.10 2.56 -10.57
C VAL A 79 8.05 3.74 -11.55
N ALA A 80 7.72 3.47 -12.82
CA ALA A 80 7.52 4.52 -13.81
C ALA A 80 6.32 5.43 -13.44
N TRP A 81 5.21 4.84 -13.00
CA TRP A 81 4.01 5.56 -12.55
C TRP A 81 4.27 6.47 -11.33
N LEU A 82 5.10 6.02 -10.38
CA LEU A 82 5.48 6.83 -9.22
C LEU A 82 6.23 8.11 -9.63
N ARG A 83 7.01 8.07 -10.72
CA ARG A 83 7.76 9.22 -11.24
C ARG A 83 6.88 10.25 -11.95
N LEU A 84 5.64 9.88 -12.31
CA LEU A 84 4.67 10.82 -12.86
C LEU A 84 4.21 11.81 -11.78
N PRO A 85 3.97 13.09 -12.15
CA PRO A 85 3.25 14.02 -11.29
C PRO A 85 1.88 13.46 -10.88
N PRO A 86 1.39 13.70 -9.66
CA PRO A 86 0.12 13.15 -9.16
C PRO A 86 -1.06 13.43 -10.09
N ALA A 87 -1.11 14.61 -10.69
CA ALA A 87 -2.16 15.01 -11.63
C ALA A 87 -2.18 14.20 -12.95
N ALA A 88 -1.09 13.51 -13.29
CA ALA A 88 -0.99 12.71 -14.51
C ALA A 88 -1.11 11.20 -14.26
N ARG A 89 -1.23 10.78 -13.00
CA ARG A 89 -1.29 9.37 -12.62
C ARG A 89 -2.58 8.66 -13.02
N ASP A 90 -3.63 9.41 -13.29
CA ASP A 90 -4.91 8.91 -13.83
C ASP A 90 -4.91 8.81 -15.36
N GLY A 91 -3.81 9.19 -16.03
CA GLY A 91 -3.67 9.17 -17.49
C GLY A 91 -4.46 10.24 -18.22
N ARG A 92 -5.16 11.16 -17.52
CA ARG A 92 -5.98 12.22 -18.12
C ARG A 92 -5.18 13.47 -18.44
N VAL A 93 -4.01 13.63 -17.82
CA VAL A 93 -3.09 14.75 -18.07
C VAL A 93 -1.82 14.22 -18.73
N GLN A 94 -1.44 14.81 -19.88
CA GLN A 94 -0.17 14.51 -20.52
C GLN A 94 0.99 15.23 -19.80
N VAL A 95 2.05 14.48 -19.52
CA VAL A 95 3.28 15.01 -18.92
C VAL A 95 4.23 15.43 -20.04
N LEU A 96 4.66 16.69 -20.03
CA LEU A 96 5.72 17.15 -20.93
C LEU A 96 7.07 16.55 -20.51
N PRO A 97 7.94 16.14 -21.46
CA PRO A 97 9.22 15.47 -21.17
C PRO A 97 10.19 16.26 -20.27
N THR A 98 9.98 17.56 -20.14
CA THR A 98 10.85 18.50 -19.40
C THR A 98 10.56 18.57 -17.90
N LEU A 99 9.52 17.89 -17.41
CA LEU A 99 9.19 17.88 -15.98
C LEU A 99 10.12 16.96 -15.20
N ALA A 100 10.73 17.49 -14.13
CA ALA A 100 11.56 16.73 -13.20
C ALA A 100 10.76 15.54 -12.60
N HIS A 101 11.44 14.41 -12.37
CA HIS A 101 10.81 13.23 -11.79
C HIS A 101 10.19 13.56 -10.43
N HIS A 102 8.90 13.26 -10.27
CA HIS A 102 8.15 13.64 -9.08
C HIS A 102 8.53 12.85 -7.82
N CYS A 103 9.14 11.66 -7.97
CA CYS A 103 9.49 10.79 -6.85
C CYS A 103 11.00 10.56 -6.79
N ALA A 104 11.62 10.92 -5.67
CA ALA A 104 13.03 10.65 -5.41
C ALA A 104 13.28 9.14 -5.24
N GLU A 105 14.50 8.69 -5.57
CA GLU A 105 14.89 7.28 -5.49
C GLU A 105 14.67 6.67 -4.09
N SER A 106 14.97 7.42 -3.03
CA SER A 106 14.76 6.98 -1.64
C SER A 106 13.29 6.70 -1.34
N SER A 107 12.36 7.44 -1.95
CA SER A 107 10.92 7.22 -1.79
C SER A 107 10.44 6.01 -2.59
N VAL A 108 11.01 5.76 -3.78
CA VAL A 108 10.75 4.54 -4.56
C VAL A 108 11.21 3.30 -3.79
N ASN A 109 12.44 3.32 -3.25
CA ASN A 109 12.98 2.18 -2.52
C ASN A 109 12.17 1.85 -1.26
N ARG A 110 11.71 2.88 -0.52
CA ARG A 110 10.82 2.67 0.63
C ARG A 110 9.50 2.01 0.21
N LYS A 111 8.91 2.45 -0.90
CA LYS A 111 7.67 1.86 -1.43
C LYS A 111 7.84 0.42 -1.88
N LEU A 112 8.96 0.11 -2.54
CA LEU A 112 9.29 -1.26 -2.94
C LEU A 112 9.52 -2.15 -1.70
N ALA A 113 10.18 -1.65 -0.65
CA ALA A 113 10.34 -2.40 0.59
C ALA A 113 8.99 -2.72 1.26
N ALA A 114 8.06 -1.77 1.30
CA ALA A 114 6.71 -2.00 1.80
C ALA A 114 5.96 -3.04 0.95
N LEU A 115 6.08 -2.96 -0.39
CA LEU A 115 5.48 -3.93 -1.31
C LEU A 115 6.05 -5.34 -1.12
N THR A 116 7.37 -5.48 -1.03
CA THR A 116 8.02 -6.78 -0.79
C THR A 116 7.54 -7.39 0.52
N SER A 117 7.55 -6.63 1.62
CA SER A 117 7.09 -7.12 2.92
C SER A 117 5.61 -7.51 2.92
N PHE A 118 4.77 -6.77 2.19
CA PHE A 118 3.36 -7.11 1.99
C PHE A 118 3.19 -8.43 1.23
N CYS A 119 3.91 -8.62 0.12
CA CYS A 119 3.85 -9.85 -0.67
C CYS A 119 4.36 -11.06 0.13
N GLU A 120 5.45 -10.90 0.87
CA GLU A 120 6.00 -11.96 1.75
C GLU A 120 5.00 -12.37 2.82
N PHE A 121 4.38 -11.41 3.52
CA PHE A 121 3.35 -11.69 4.51
C PHE A 121 2.20 -12.50 3.91
N HIS A 122 1.71 -12.10 2.74
CA HIS A 122 0.59 -12.80 2.10
C HIS A 122 0.98 -14.18 1.61
N ALA A 123 2.16 -14.34 0.99
CA ALA A 123 2.68 -15.64 0.57
C ALA A 123 2.73 -16.65 1.73
N LEU A 124 3.18 -16.20 2.92
CA LEU A 124 3.21 -17.03 4.13
C LEU A 124 1.82 -17.30 4.70
N SER A 125 0.91 -16.32 4.64
CA SER A 125 -0.45 -16.47 5.19
C SER A 125 -1.36 -17.36 4.35
N THR A 126 -1.10 -17.51 3.05
CA THR A 126 -1.84 -18.47 2.21
C THR A 126 -1.46 -19.92 2.53
N ALA A 127 -0.26 -20.13 3.08
CA ALA A 127 0.25 -21.45 3.46
C ALA A 127 -0.18 -21.89 4.87
N SER A 128 -0.72 -20.98 5.70
CA SER A 128 -1.08 -21.24 7.09
C SER A 128 -2.43 -20.64 7.43
N SER A 129 -3.34 -21.42 8.03
CA SER A 129 -4.69 -20.99 8.43
C SER A 129 -4.68 -20.03 9.64
N TRP A 130 -3.94 -18.93 9.56
CA TRP A 130 -3.82 -17.93 10.62
C TRP A 130 -4.91 -16.86 10.47
N SER A 131 -5.73 -16.70 11.52
CA SER A 131 -6.71 -15.61 11.65
C SER A 131 -6.31 -14.67 12.79
N PRO A 132 -6.01 -13.39 12.53
CA PRO A 132 -5.69 -12.42 13.57
C PRO A 132 -6.90 -12.08 14.45
N PHE A 133 -8.13 -12.40 14.04
CA PHE A 133 -9.36 -12.08 14.78
C PHE A 133 -9.75 -13.13 15.84
N LEU A 134 -9.01 -14.24 15.94
CA LEU A 134 -9.23 -15.27 16.97
C LEU A 134 -8.29 -15.12 18.19
N ALA A 135 -7.45 -14.08 18.21
CA ALA A 135 -6.46 -13.85 19.27
C ALA A 135 -6.84 -12.70 20.24
N ILE A 136 -8.12 -12.31 20.28
CA ILE A 136 -8.66 -11.34 21.24
C ILE A 136 -9.77 -11.99 22.05
#